data_AF-A0A3A6NIF8-F1
#
_entry.id   AF-A0A3A6NIF8-F1
#
_cell.length_a   1.000
_cell.length_b   1.000
_cell.length_c   1.000
_cell.angle_alpha   90.00
_cell.angle_beta   90.00
_cell.angle_gamma   90.00
#
_symmetry.space_group_name_H-M   'P 1'
#
loop_
_entity.id
_entity.type
_entity.pdbx_description
1 polymer ?
#
loop_
_entity_poly.entity_id
_entity_poly.type
_entity_poly.pdbx_seq_one_letter_code
_entity_poly.pdbx_strand_id
1 'polypeptide(L)'
;MLSTLLLTIIYALYLGAFGGPILLLILRFIIGRVEKLDRHTLLKVVLFPFSIGLFQTFSKPYKFQKLYQTLMIVSTILALYGMLYMIYIHFDLSLIWNIV
;
A
#
# COMPACT_ATOMS: atom_id res chain seq x y z
N MET A 1 7.37 14.25 23.27
CA MET A 1 7.96 13.07 22.62
C MET A 1 6.91 12.01 22.29
N LEU A 2 6.05 11.61 23.24
CA LEU A 2 4.95 10.67 22.99
C LEU A 2 3.99 11.13 21.86
N SER A 3 3.64 12.41 21.85
CA SER A 3 2.76 13.03 20.83
C SER A 3 3.35 13.03 19.42
N THR A 4 4.65 13.33 19.29
CA THR A 4 5.36 13.36 18.00
C THR A 4 5.47 11.95 17.40
N LEU A 5 5.74 10.96 18.25
CA LEU A 5 5.83 9.55 17.88
C LEU A 5 4.47 9.03 17.39
N LEU A 6 3.39 9.31 18.14
CA LEU A 6 2.02 8.93 17.78
C LEU A 6 1.58 9.54 16.44
N LEU A 7 1.88 10.81 16.20
CA LEU A 7 1.62 11.50 14.94
C LEU A 7 2.38 10.86 13.77
N THR A 8 3.65 10.54 13.96
CA THR A 8 4.47 9.89 12.93
C THR A 8 3.89 8.52 12.53
N ILE A 9 3.34 7.78 13.50
CA ILE A 9 2.72 6.47 13.29
C ILE A 9 1.40 6.60 12.53
N ILE A 10 0.53 7.52 12.92
CA ILE A 10 -0.73 7.79 12.22
C ILE A 10 -0.43 8.17 10.77
N TYR A 11 0.53 9.06 10.53
CA TYR A 11 0.92 9.42 9.17
C TYR A 11 1.56 8.26 8.40
N ALA A 12 2.41 7.43 9.01
CA ALA A 12 3.00 6.27 8.35
C ALA A 12 1.95 5.22 7.95
N LEU A 13 0.96 4.96 8.82
CA LEU A 13 -0.20 4.12 8.54
C LEU A 13 -1.07 4.71 7.44
N TYR A 14 -1.34 6.02 7.50
CA TYR A 14 -2.16 6.69 6.49
C TYR A 14 -1.48 6.68 5.12
N LEU A 15 -0.17 6.94 5.07
CA LEU A 15 0.62 6.91 3.84
C LEU A 15 0.79 5.50 3.29
N GLY A 16 1.05 4.50 4.15
CA GLY A 16 1.27 3.11 3.73
C GLY A 16 -0.03 2.38 3.38
N ALA A 17 -1.02 2.41 4.27
CA ALA A 17 -2.25 1.62 4.15
C ALA A 17 -3.35 2.29 3.32
N PHE A 18 -3.39 3.62 3.25
CA PHE A 18 -4.38 4.34 2.44
C PHE A 18 -3.73 5.04 1.23
N GLY A 19 -2.64 5.78 1.44
CA GLY A 19 -1.92 6.51 0.40
C GLY A 19 -1.33 5.57 -0.67
N GLY A 20 -0.68 4.49 -0.24
CA GLY A 20 -0.09 3.48 -1.12
C GLY A 20 -1.10 2.86 -2.10
N PRO A 21 -2.21 2.27 -1.62
CA PRO A 21 -3.25 1.75 -2.50
C PRO A 21 -3.84 2.78 -3.45
N ILE A 22 -4.08 4.02 -3.01
CA ILE A 22 -4.59 5.09 -3.89
C ILE A 22 -3.58 5.41 -5.01
N LEU A 23 -2.31 5.59 -4.66
CA LEU A 23 -1.23 5.83 -5.63
C LEU A 23 -1.09 4.67 -6.63
N LEU A 24 -1.15 3.43 -6.15
CA LEU A 24 -1.11 2.25 -7.01
C LEU A 24 -2.35 2.14 -7.91
N LEU A 25 -3.51 2.58 -7.45
CA LEU A 25 -4.76 2.58 -8.22
C LEU A 25 -4.71 3.62 -9.34
N ILE A 26 -4.22 4.83 -9.06
CA ILE A 26 -3.93 5.85 -10.07
C ILE A 26 -2.93 5.31 -11.10
N LEU A 27 -1.84 4.69 -10.64
CA LEU A 27 -0.82 4.16 -11.53
C LEU A 27 -1.34 3.01 -12.41
N ARG A 28 -2.21 2.13 -11.89
CA ARG A 28 -2.89 1.09 -12.68
C ARG A 28 -3.74 1.68 -13.79
N PHE A 29 -4.48 2.75 -13.49
CA PHE A 29 -5.27 3.45 -14.49
C PHE A 29 -4.36 4.05 -15.57
N ILE A 30 -3.28 4.74 -15.18
CA ILE A 30 -2.30 5.30 -16.12
C ILE A 30 -1.69 4.20 -16.99
N ILE A 31 -1.22 3.10 -16.40
CA ILE A 31 -0.65 1.96 -17.14
C ILE A 31 -1.66 1.43 -18.15
N GLY A 32 -2.90 1.17 -17.73
CA GLY A 32 -3.90 0.61 -18.63
C GLY A 32 -4.31 1.58 -19.76
N ARG A 33 -4.21 2.90 -19.56
CA ARG A 33 -4.40 3.89 -20.63
C ARG A 33 -3.23 3.94 -21.59
N VAL A 34 -1.99 3.86 -21.09
CA VAL A 34 -0.76 3.90 -21.90
C VAL A 34 -0.60 2.63 -22.72
N GLU A 35 -0.90 1.48 -22.12
CA GLU A 35 -0.87 0.16 -22.77
C GLU A 35 -2.12 -0.13 -23.62
N LYS A 36 -3.03 0.86 -23.75
CA LYS A 36 -4.27 0.78 -24.55
C LYS A 36 -5.10 -0.46 -24.26
N LEU A 37 -5.26 -0.80 -22.99
CA LEU A 37 -6.09 -1.93 -22.58
C LEU A 37 -7.56 -1.68 -22.92
N ASP A 38 -8.27 -2.73 -23.36
CA ASP A 38 -9.71 -2.70 -23.50
C ASP A 38 -10.41 -2.33 -22.19
N ARG A 39 -11.56 -1.67 -22.29
CA ARG A 39 -12.29 -1.15 -21.13
C ARG A 39 -12.58 -2.21 -20.07
N HIS A 40 -12.92 -3.43 -20.50
CA HIS A 40 -13.17 -4.56 -19.60
C HIS A 40 -11.89 -5.02 -18.88
N THR A 41 -10.76 -5.05 -19.58
CA THR A 41 -9.46 -5.44 -19.04
C THR A 41 -8.91 -4.36 -18.11
N LEU A 42 -9.07 -3.08 -18.47
CA LEU A 42 -8.72 -1.94 -17.62
C LEU A 42 -9.50 -1.98 -16.30
N LEU A 43 -10.82 -2.24 -16.34
CA LEU A 43 -11.64 -2.39 -15.14
C LEU A 43 -11.16 -3.54 -14.26
N LYS A 44 -10.82 -4.70 -14.85
CA LYS A 44 -10.22 -5.80 -14.10
C LYS A 44 -8.90 -5.39 -13.45
N VAL A 45 -8.00 -4.75 -14.18
CA VAL A 45 -6.70 -4.30 -13.67
C VAL A 45 -6.83 -3.31 -12.51
N VAL A 46 -7.77 -2.36 -12.61
CA VAL A 46 -7.97 -1.30 -11.62
C VAL A 46 -8.71 -1.82 -10.38
N LEU A 47 -9.79 -2.58 -10.58
CA LEU A 47 -10.67 -3.04 -9.51
C LEU A 47 -10.16 -4.28 -8.78
N PHE A 48 -9.35 -5.13 -9.43
CA PHE A 48 -8.81 -6.29 -8.73
C PHE A 48 -7.84 -5.84 -7.64
N PRO A 49 -8.02 -6.35 -6.41
CA PRO A 49 -7.13 -6.00 -5.32
C PRO A 49 -5.71 -6.56 -5.58
N PHE A 50 -4.73 -5.97 -4.92
CA PHE A 50 -3.36 -6.51 -4.79
C PHE A 50 -2.63 -6.93 -6.08
N SER A 51 -2.41 -6.05 -7.05
CA SER A 51 -1.51 -6.25 -8.21
C SER A 51 -1.83 -7.46 -9.12
N ILE A 52 -2.75 -8.34 -8.72
CA ILE A 52 -3.13 -9.59 -9.38
C ILE A 52 -3.67 -9.28 -10.77
N GLY A 53 -4.49 -8.23 -10.90
CA GLY A 53 -5.01 -7.77 -12.18
C GLY A 53 -3.90 -7.41 -13.18
N LEU A 54 -2.83 -6.75 -12.73
CA LEU A 54 -1.67 -6.44 -13.60
C LEU A 54 -0.87 -7.70 -13.95
N PHE A 55 -0.59 -8.57 -12.98
CA PHE A 55 0.17 -9.81 -13.22
C PHE A 55 -0.55 -10.78 -14.16
N GLN A 56 -1.87 -10.88 -14.07
CA GLN A 56 -2.67 -11.72 -14.96
C GLN A 56 -2.81 -11.14 -16.36
N THR A 57 -2.81 -9.81 -16.48
CA THR A 57 -3.00 -9.12 -17.77
C THR A 57 -1.72 -9.04 -18.58
N PHE A 58 -0.56 -8.87 -17.93
CA PHE A 58 0.72 -8.70 -18.60
C PHE A 58 1.67 -9.87 -18.34
N SER A 59 1.93 -10.69 -19.35
CA SER A 59 2.99 -11.71 -19.33
C SER A 59 4.38 -11.15 -19.72
N LYS A 60 4.43 -9.94 -20.28
CA LYS A 60 5.65 -9.23 -20.70
C LYS A 60 5.83 -7.96 -19.88
N PRO A 61 7.07 -7.44 -19.75
CA PRO A 61 7.30 -6.19 -19.05
C PRO A 61 6.54 -5.03 -19.72
N TYR A 62 5.83 -4.25 -18.91
CA TYR A 62 5.01 -3.11 -19.34
C TYR A 62 5.62 -1.78 -18.89
N LYS A 63 5.18 -0.69 -19.51
CA LYS A 63 5.68 0.64 -19.19
C LYS A 63 5.33 0.99 -17.74
N PHE A 64 6.31 1.50 -16.99
CA PHE A 64 6.21 1.79 -15.55
C PHE A 64 6.17 0.58 -14.61
N GLN A 65 6.45 -0.64 -15.06
CA GLN A 65 6.52 -1.83 -14.19
C GLN A 65 7.47 -1.62 -12.99
N LYS A 66 8.68 -1.11 -13.21
CA LYS A 66 9.64 -0.85 -12.13
C LYS A 66 9.09 0.14 -11.11
N LEU A 67 8.50 1.25 -11.57
CA LEU A 67 7.90 2.26 -10.69
C LEU A 67 6.75 1.67 -9.86
N TYR A 68 5.88 0.87 -10.50
CA TYR A 68 4.77 0.20 -9.83
C TYR A 68 5.27 -0.78 -8.75
N GLN A 69 6.29 -1.58 -9.06
CA GLN A 69 6.91 -2.50 -8.11
C GLN A 69 7.57 -1.76 -6.95
N THR A 70 8.30 -0.67 -7.21
CA THR A 70 8.92 0.14 -6.16
C THR A 70 7.88 0.74 -5.22
N LEU A 71 6.81 1.33 -5.76
CA LEU A 71 5.72 1.90 -4.95
C LEU A 71 5.01 0.84 -4.12
N MET A 72 4.82 -0.36 -4.68
CA MET A 72 4.24 -1.50 -3.95
C MET A 72 5.13 -1.90 -2.77
N ILE A 73 6.44 -2.06 -3.00
CA ILE A 73 7.39 -2.41 -1.95
C ILE A 73 7.41 -1.34 -0.85
N VAL A 74 7.50 -0.06 -1.22
CA VAL A 74 7.49 1.06 -0.26
C VAL A 74 6.21 1.08 0.56
N SER A 75 5.05 0.91 -0.10
CA SER A 75 3.75 0.90 0.59
C SER A 75 3.64 -0.29 1.55
N THR A 76 4.10 -1.47 1.14
CA THR A 76 4.13 -2.67 1.99
C THR A 76 5.04 -2.49 3.20
N ILE A 77 6.24 -1.92 3.02
CA ILE A 77 7.18 -1.67 4.13
C ILE A 77 6.57 -0.67 5.12
N LEU A 78 5.97 0.42 4.63
CA LEU A 78 5.31 1.41 5.51
C LEU A 78 4.12 0.81 6.27
N ALA A 79 3.32 -0.03 5.60
CA ALA A 79 2.20 -0.72 6.24
C ALA A 79 2.67 -1.72 7.31
N LEU A 80 3.72 -2.51 7.01
CA LEU A 80 4.32 -3.45 7.97
C LEU A 80 4.91 -2.71 9.17
N TYR A 81 5.62 -1.60 8.92
CA TYR A 81 6.18 -0.77 9.99
C TYR A 81 5.08 -0.23 10.91
N GLY A 82 4.01 0.31 10.33
CA GLY A 82 2.84 0.78 11.08
C GLY A 82 2.14 -0.34 11.86
N MET A 83 2.01 -1.54 11.29
CA MET A 83 1.42 -2.70 11.95
C MET A 83 2.26 -3.20 13.12
N LEU A 84 3.58 -3.36 12.94
CA LEU A 84 4.48 -3.78 14.02
C LEU A 84 4.46 -2.79 15.18
N TYR A 85 4.35 -1.49 14.88
CA TYR A 85 4.29 -0.46 15.91
C TYR A 85 2.93 -0.41 16.63
N MET A 86 1.82 -0.64 15.93
CA MET A 86 0.50 -0.82 16.54
C MET A 86 0.48 -2.01 17.50
N ILE A 87 1.09 -3.12 17.08
CA ILE A 87 1.27 -4.31 17.91
C ILE A 87 2.11 -3.94 19.15
N TYR A 88 3.25 -3.27 18.96
CA TYR A 88 4.10 -2.80 20.05
C TYR A 88 3.30 -1.96 21.06
N ILE A 89 2.58 -0.94 20.61
CA ILE A 89 1.74 -0.07 21.46
C ILE A 89 0.68 -0.89 22.19
N HIS A 90 0.00 -1.82 21.52
CA HIS A 90 -1.03 -2.65 22.14
C HIS A 90 -0.47 -3.53 23.26
N PHE A 91 0.69 -4.14 23.05
CA PHE A 91 1.37 -4.95 24.06
C PHE A 91 1.98 -4.11 25.19
N ASP A 92 2.56 -2.95 24.89
CA ASP A 92 3.16 -2.05 25.90
C ASP A 92 2.08 -1.41 26.79
N LEU A 93 0.92 -1.02 26.23
CA LEU A 93 -0.23 -0.58 27.01
C LEU A 93 -0.85 -1.72 27.85
N SER A 94 -0.89 -2.96 27.34
CA SER A 94 -1.38 -4.09 28.14
C SER A 94 -0.48 -4.43 29.34
N LEU A 95 0.79 -4.03 29.30
CA LEU A 95 1.75 -4.24 30.38
C LEU A 95 1.66 -3.13 31.45
N ILE A 96 1.36 -1.90 31.05
CA ILE A 96 1.12 -0.77 31.97
C ILE A 96 -0.19 -0.94 32.75
N TRP A 97 -1.23 -1.53 32.14
CA TRP A 97 -2.53 -1.72 32.80
C TRP A 97 -2.64 -2.97 33.70
N ASN A 98 -1.67 -3.89 33.68
CA ASN A 98 -1.63 -5.05 34.59
C ASN A 98 -0.74 -4.82 35.83
N ILE A 99 -0.17 -3.61 35.98
CA ILE A 99 0.69 -3.22 37.12
C ILE A 99 -0.01 -2.16 38.01
N VAL A 100 -1.22 -1.70 37.65
CA VAL A 100 -2.07 -0.84 38.48
C VAL A 100 -3.26 -1.61 39.01
#